data_AF-A0A7X8DIR7-F1
#
_entry.id   AF-A0A7X8DIR7-F1
#
_cell.length_a   1.000
_cell.length_b   1.000
_cell.length_c   1.000
_cell.angle_alpha   90.00
_cell.angle_beta   90.00
_cell.angle_gamma   90.00
#
_symmetry.space_group_name_H-M   'P 1'
#
loop_
_entity.id
_entity.type
_entity.pdbx_description
1 polymer ?
#
loop_
_entity_poly.entity_id
_entity_poly.type
_entity_poly.pdbx_seq_one_letter_code
_entity_poly.pdbx_strand_id
1 'polypeptide(L)'
;MYRQKIREQHQEIKGIINELREDVYSAEDIPENTIWIALKLGQLNAVLQAHLKFEDEFLYPCLKESNHQYTAETATKFSAEMGGLAQKFDAYIKQYIGTPHSIRQDLERFVQDTATLIDKISTRIEAEDRELYELLNNHPVDCQVKK
;
A
#
# COMPACT_ATOMS: atom_id res chain seq x y z
N MET A 1 2.60 -13.39 -15.72
CA MET A 1 3.77 -12.96 -14.93
C MET A 1 3.44 -11.76 -14.04
N TYR A 2 2.98 -10.63 -14.60
CA TYR A 2 2.69 -9.40 -13.82
C TYR A 2 1.53 -9.51 -12.82
N ARG A 3 0.42 -10.15 -13.23
CA ARG A 3 -0.74 -10.44 -12.36
C ARG A 3 -0.37 -11.21 -11.10
N GLN A 4 0.49 -12.22 -11.25
CA GLN A 4 0.96 -13.03 -10.14
C GLN A 4 1.84 -12.20 -9.18
N LYS A 5 2.71 -11.35 -9.72
CA LYS A 5 3.56 -10.46 -8.91
C LYS A 5 2.76 -9.47 -8.07
N ILE A 6 1.75 -8.81 -8.65
CA ILE A 6 0.87 -7.90 -7.89
C ILE A 6 0.16 -8.67 -6.78
N ARG A 7 -0.40 -9.85 -7.10
CA ARG A 7 -1.10 -10.69 -6.12
C ARG A 7 -0.19 -11.10 -4.96
N GLU A 8 1.05 -11.49 -5.24
CA GLU A 8 2.05 -11.82 -4.21
C GLU A 8 2.37 -10.62 -3.33
N GLN A 9 2.58 -9.43 -3.94
CA GLN A 9 2.78 -8.18 -3.19
C GLN A 9 1.58 -7.84 -2.31
N HIS A 10 0.34 -7.98 -2.82
CA HIS A 10 -0.87 -7.72 -2.03
C HIS A 10 -0.99 -8.69 -0.85
N GLN A 11 -0.66 -9.96 -1.05
CA GLN A 11 -0.66 -10.95 0.04
C GLN A 11 0.39 -10.62 1.10
N GLU A 12 1.58 -10.19 0.70
CA GLU A 12 2.63 -9.75 1.62
C GLU A 12 2.22 -8.50 2.40
N ILE A 13 1.68 -7.48 1.72
CA ILE A 13 1.17 -6.25 2.35
C ILE A 13 0.09 -6.58 3.39
N LYS A 14 -0.88 -7.43 3.03
CA LYS A 14 -1.95 -7.86 3.95
C LYS A 14 -1.41 -8.62 5.16
N GLY A 15 -0.41 -9.48 4.95
CA GLY A 15 0.26 -10.21 6.05
C GLY A 15 0.88 -9.25 7.05
N ILE A 16 1.71 -8.31 6.57
CA ILE A 16 2.38 -7.33 7.42
C ILE A 16 1.37 -6.42 8.13
N ILE A 17 0.31 -6.01 7.43
CA ILE A 17 -0.78 -5.21 8.01
C ILE A 17 -1.47 -5.94 9.16
N ASN A 18 -1.77 -7.22 8.99
CA ASN A 18 -2.45 -7.99 10.04
C ASN A 18 -1.57 -8.10 11.29
N GLU A 19 -0.28 -8.36 11.11
CA GLU A 19 0.66 -8.38 12.23
C GLU A 19 0.78 -7.01 12.91
N LEU A 20 0.85 -5.91 12.15
CA LEU A 20 0.89 -4.56 12.71
C LEU A 20 -0.40 -4.19 13.47
N ARG A 21 -1.56 -4.69 13.03
CA ARG A 21 -2.83 -4.50 13.77
C ARG A 21 -2.78 -5.16 15.15
N GLU A 22 -2.11 -6.30 15.27
CA GLU A 22 -1.92 -7.00 16.55
C GLU A 22 -0.86 -6.30 17.41
N ASP A 23 0.30 -5.95 16.82
CA ASP A 23 1.41 -5.32 17.54
C ASP A 23 1.12 -3.88 18.00
N VAL A 24 0.18 -3.19 17.33
CA VAL A 24 -0.15 -1.76 17.55
C VAL A 24 -1.65 -1.61 17.82
N TYR A 25 -2.22 -2.52 18.61
CA TYR A 25 -3.65 -2.50 18.95
C TYR A 25 -4.03 -1.38 19.92
N SER A 26 -3.24 -1.20 20.99
CA SER A 26 -3.44 -0.17 22.01
C SER A 26 -2.09 0.37 22.50
N ALA A 27 -2.10 1.52 23.17
CA ALA A 27 -0.86 2.12 23.68
C ALA A 27 -0.26 1.28 24.81
N GLU A 28 -1.12 0.62 25.60
CA GLU A 28 -0.75 -0.25 26.72
C GLU A 28 -0.09 -1.56 26.27
N ASP A 29 -0.45 -2.04 25.08
CA ASP A 29 0.09 -3.28 24.52
C ASP A 29 1.45 -3.10 23.83
N ILE A 30 1.86 -1.85 23.57
CA ILE A 30 3.14 -1.57 22.89
C ILE A 30 4.31 -1.79 23.87
N PRO A 31 5.26 -2.69 23.55
CA PRO A 31 6.42 -2.91 24.40
C PRO A 31 7.36 -1.70 24.41
N GLU A 32 8.09 -1.52 25.50
CA GLU A 32 9.11 -0.45 25.64
C GLU A 32 10.16 -0.50 24.52
N ASN A 33 10.49 -1.71 24.06
CA ASN A 33 11.33 -1.93 22.89
C ASN A 33 10.48 -1.98 21.61
N THR A 34 10.44 -0.87 20.90
CA THR A 34 9.67 -0.70 19.66
C THR A 34 10.44 -1.06 18.40
N ILE A 35 11.63 -1.69 18.51
CA ILE A 35 12.48 -2.01 17.35
C ILE A 35 11.74 -2.94 16.37
N TRP A 36 11.03 -3.95 16.87
CA TRP A 36 10.31 -4.90 16.02
C TRP A 36 9.20 -4.22 15.22
N ILE A 37 8.45 -3.30 15.84
CA ILE A 37 7.43 -2.48 15.16
C ILE A 37 8.09 -1.63 14.06
N ALA A 38 9.21 -0.98 14.37
CA ALA A 38 9.94 -0.18 13.38
C ALA A 38 10.46 -1.01 12.20
N LEU A 39 10.93 -2.23 12.46
CA LEU A 39 11.36 -3.17 11.42
C LEU A 39 10.19 -3.59 10.51
N LYS A 40 9.02 -3.91 11.09
CA LYS A 40 7.81 -4.24 10.31
C LYS A 40 7.31 -3.07 9.47
N LEU A 41 7.32 -1.86 10.01
CA LEU A 41 6.99 -0.65 9.26
C LEU A 41 7.98 -0.41 8.11
N GLY A 42 9.28 -0.67 8.34
CA GLY A 42 10.30 -0.64 7.29
C GLY A 42 10.07 -1.69 6.20
N GLN A 43 9.69 -2.91 6.57
CA GLN A 43 9.32 -3.98 5.62
C GLN A 43 8.08 -3.58 4.81
N LEU A 44 7.01 -3.13 5.47
CA LEU A 44 5.81 -2.64 4.80
C LEU A 44 6.15 -1.54 3.79
N ASN A 45 7.04 -0.61 4.17
CA ASN A 45 7.49 0.45 3.28
C ASN A 45 8.23 -0.08 2.05
N ALA A 46 9.15 -1.02 2.22
CA ALA A 46 9.87 -1.60 1.09
C ALA A 46 8.92 -2.30 0.10
N VAL A 47 7.96 -3.08 0.60
CA VAL A 47 6.99 -3.80 -0.24
C VAL A 47 6.05 -2.82 -0.95
N LEU A 48 5.52 -1.82 -0.23
CA LEU A 48 4.63 -0.80 -0.82
C LEU A 48 5.34 0.02 -1.89
N GLN A 49 6.58 0.45 -1.68
CA GLN A 49 7.34 1.21 -2.67
C GLN A 49 7.59 0.38 -3.94
N ALA A 50 7.94 -0.90 -3.78
CA ALA A 50 8.11 -1.81 -4.91
C ALA A 50 6.80 -2.08 -5.66
N HIS A 51 5.68 -2.15 -4.95
CA HIS A 51 4.34 -2.30 -5.51
C HIS A 51 3.92 -1.03 -6.28
N LEU A 52 3.95 0.13 -5.63
CA LEU A 52 3.64 1.45 -6.20
C LEU A 52 4.42 1.72 -7.49
N LYS A 53 5.75 1.50 -7.44
CA LYS A 53 6.61 1.67 -8.61
C LYS A 53 6.15 0.80 -9.78
N PHE A 54 5.79 -0.45 -9.50
CA PHE A 54 5.30 -1.35 -10.53
C PHE A 54 3.97 -0.88 -11.11
N GLU A 55 3.07 -0.36 -10.27
CA GLU A 55 1.79 0.14 -10.75
C GLU A 55 1.93 1.40 -11.62
N ASP A 56 2.76 2.35 -11.19
CA ASP A 56 2.99 3.61 -11.89
C ASP A 56 3.74 3.44 -13.21
N GLU A 57 4.73 2.55 -13.25
CA GLU A 57 5.54 2.32 -14.45
C GLU A 57 4.84 1.41 -15.48
N PHE A 58 3.95 0.51 -15.03
CA PHE A 58 3.39 -0.53 -15.90
C PHE A 58 1.87 -0.65 -15.87
N LEU A 59 1.28 -0.84 -14.67
CA LEU A 59 -0.14 -1.21 -14.55
C LEU A 59 -1.07 -0.09 -14.99
N TYR A 60 -0.94 1.09 -14.39
CA TYR A 60 -1.80 2.22 -14.69
C TYR A 60 -1.62 2.71 -16.13
N PRO A 61 -0.40 2.90 -16.67
CA PRO A 61 -0.23 3.23 -18.08
C PRO A 61 -0.92 2.24 -19.01
N CYS A 62 -0.73 0.93 -18.78
CA CYS A 62 -1.38 -0.06 -19.62
C CYS A 62 -2.91 0.04 -19.58
N LEU A 63 -3.51 0.08 -18.38
CA LEU A 63 -4.97 0.11 -18.27
C LEU A 63 -5.59 1.41 -18.81
N LYS A 64 -4.86 2.53 -18.73
CA LYS A 64 -5.26 3.81 -19.33
C LYS A 64 -5.28 3.77 -20.85
N GLU A 65 -4.47 2.92 -21.49
CA GLU A 65 -4.46 2.70 -22.94
C GLU A 65 -5.54 1.70 -23.42
N SER A 66 -6.38 1.18 -22.53
CA SER A 66 -7.47 0.27 -22.88
C SER A 66 -8.50 0.92 -23.81
N ASN A 67 -8.95 0.16 -24.81
CA ASN A 67 -10.09 0.55 -25.66
C ASN A 67 -11.44 0.53 -24.90
N HIS A 68 -11.47 -0.03 -23.69
CA HIS A 68 -12.65 0.00 -22.83
C HIS A 68 -12.61 1.25 -21.94
N GLN A 69 -13.51 2.20 -22.22
CA GLN A 69 -13.60 3.49 -21.52
C GLN A 69 -13.65 3.31 -19.98
N TYR A 70 -14.47 2.37 -19.49
CA TYR A 70 -14.58 2.08 -18.06
C TYR A 70 -13.23 1.67 -17.44
N THR A 71 -12.44 0.87 -18.15
CA THR A 71 -11.11 0.44 -17.68
C THR A 71 -10.14 1.61 -17.58
N ALA A 72 -10.11 2.47 -18.60
CA ALA A 72 -9.22 3.63 -18.63
C ALA A 72 -9.59 4.68 -17.55
N GLU A 73 -10.88 4.92 -17.35
CA GLU A 73 -11.39 5.83 -16.31
C GLU A 73 -11.08 5.29 -14.90
N THR A 74 -11.32 3.99 -14.68
CA THR A 74 -11.02 3.33 -13.40
C THR A 74 -9.52 3.43 -13.08
N ALA A 75 -8.66 3.10 -14.04
CA ALA A 75 -7.20 3.20 -13.85
C ALA A 75 -6.73 4.64 -13.58
N THR A 76 -7.37 5.64 -14.19
CA THR A 76 -7.06 7.06 -13.95
C THR A 76 -7.43 7.49 -12.54
N LYS A 77 -8.65 7.15 -12.09
CA LYS A 77 -9.10 7.40 -10.73
C LYS A 77 -8.17 6.73 -9.71
N PHE A 78 -7.88 5.45 -9.92
CA PHE A 78 -7.07 4.65 -9.02
C PHE A 78 -5.64 5.19 -8.90
N SER A 79 -5.01 5.56 -10.01
CA SER A 79 -3.66 6.17 -10.02
C SER A 79 -3.60 7.49 -9.23
N ALA A 80 -4.63 8.34 -9.34
CA ALA A 80 -4.66 9.61 -8.61
C ALA A 80 -4.84 9.43 -7.09
N GLU A 81 -5.74 8.52 -6.69
CA GLU A 81 -5.97 8.19 -5.27
C GLU A 81 -4.72 7.59 -4.62
N MET A 82 -4.02 6.70 -5.33
CA MET A 82 -2.83 6.03 -4.81
C MET A 82 -1.67 7.00 -4.58
N GLY A 83 -1.47 7.98 -5.47
CA GLY A 83 -0.47 9.03 -5.26
C GLY A 83 -0.69 9.84 -3.97
N GLY A 84 -1.95 10.11 -3.62
CA GLY A 84 -2.30 10.77 -2.35
C GLY A 84 -2.06 9.89 -1.12
N LEU A 85 -2.21 8.57 -1.25
CA LEU A 85 -1.91 7.62 -0.18
C LEU A 85 -0.39 7.45 0.01
N ALA A 86 0.38 7.33 -1.07
CA ALA A 86 1.84 7.22 -1.03
C ALA A 86 2.47 8.39 -0.27
N GLN A 87 2.05 9.62 -0.55
CA GLN A 87 2.54 10.81 0.17
C GLN A 87 2.25 10.79 1.68
N LYS A 88 1.06 10.32 2.07
CA LYS A 88 0.68 10.18 3.49
C LYS A 88 1.53 9.11 4.17
N PHE A 89 1.79 8.01 3.48
CA PHE A 89 2.63 6.94 3.98
C PHE A 89 4.10 7.36 4.13
N ASP A 90 4.65 8.08 3.15
CA ASP A 90 6.01 8.62 3.24
C ASP A 90 6.18 9.59 4.42
N ALA A 91 5.18 10.46 4.63
CA ALA A 91 5.16 11.37 5.79
C ALA A 91 5.12 10.59 7.12
N TYR A 92 4.30 9.54 7.19
CA TYR A 92 4.21 8.66 8.35
C TYR A 92 5.54 7.94 8.63
N ILE A 93 6.19 7.36 7.62
CA ILE A 93 7.48 6.68 7.76
C ILE A 93 8.56 7.68 8.22
N LYS A 94 8.59 8.88 7.66
CA LYS A 94 9.51 9.94 8.10
C LYS A 94 9.30 10.32 9.56
N GLN A 95 8.04 10.39 10.00
CA GLN A 95 7.68 10.70 11.39
C GLN A 95 8.11 9.60 12.35
N TYR A 96 7.77 8.33 12.08
CA TYR A 96 7.93 7.24 13.05
C TYR A 96 9.21 6.42 12.91
N ILE A 97 9.81 6.36 11.72
CA ILE A 97 11.04 5.60 11.44
C ILE A 97 12.23 6.53 11.23
N GLY A 98 12.00 7.67 10.58
CA GLY A 98 13.06 8.66 10.31
C GLY A 98 13.53 9.45 11.54
N THR A 99 12.75 9.44 12.63
CA THR A 99 13.05 10.19 13.85
C THR A 99 13.23 9.24 15.03
N PRO A 100 14.41 9.18 15.67
CA PRO A 100 14.61 8.31 16.83
C PRO A 100 13.62 8.62 17.96
N HIS A 101 13.10 7.58 18.59
CA HIS A 101 12.19 7.65 19.75
C HIS A 101 10.79 8.25 19.48
N SER A 102 10.44 8.66 18.25
CA SER A 102 9.16 9.31 17.98
C SER A 102 7.94 8.45 18.31
N ILE A 103 8.03 7.12 18.10
CA ILE A 103 6.98 6.17 18.53
C ILE A 103 6.70 6.32 20.04
N ARG A 104 7.75 6.48 20.86
CA ARG A 104 7.63 6.54 22.33
C ARG A 104 7.26 7.91 22.86
N GLN A 105 7.29 8.96 22.04
CA GLN A 105 6.93 10.31 22.47
C GLN A 105 5.42 10.44 22.70
N ASP A 106 4.62 9.74 21.90
CA ASP A 106 3.16 9.79 21.95
C ASP A 106 2.60 8.47 21.39
N LEU A 107 2.46 7.48 22.29
CA LEU A 107 1.99 6.13 21.92
C LEU A 107 0.53 6.15 21.47
N GLU A 108 -0.32 6.95 22.10
CA GLU A 108 -1.74 7.06 21.71
C GLU A 108 -1.87 7.58 20.28
N ARG A 109 -1.13 8.65 19.96
CA ARG A 109 -1.10 9.19 18.60
C ARG A 109 -0.51 8.19 17.61
N PHE A 110 0.56 7.49 17.98
CA PHE A 110 1.14 6.46 17.13
C PHE A 110 0.13 5.37 16.78
N VAL A 111 -0.63 4.87 17.76
CA VAL A 111 -1.69 3.87 17.53
C VAL A 111 -2.76 4.41 16.58
N GLN A 112 -3.25 5.64 16.81
CA GLN A 112 -4.28 6.26 15.97
C GLN A 112 -3.81 6.48 14.52
N ASP A 113 -2.59 7.01 14.36
CA ASP A 113 -1.98 7.26 13.05
C ASP A 113 -1.76 5.93 12.31
N THR A 114 -1.26 4.91 13.02
CA THR A 114 -1.01 3.56 12.47
C THR A 114 -2.30 2.91 12.00
N ALA A 115 -3.35 2.89 12.85
CA ALA A 115 -4.64 2.31 12.52
C ALA A 115 -5.27 3.01 11.29
N THR A 116 -5.25 4.34 11.29
CA THR A 116 -5.76 5.15 10.17
C THR A 116 -5.03 4.85 8.87
N LEU A 117 -3.71 4.70 8.92
CA LEU A 117 -2.90 4.41 7.77
C LEU A 117 -3.15 3.00 7.23
N ILE A 118 -3.16 2.00 8.13
CA ILE A 118 -3.42 0.61 7.79
C ILE A 118 -4.80 0.44 7.15
N ASP A 119 -5.83 1.10 7.69
CA ASP A 119 -7.19 1.03 7.12
C ASP A 119 -7.24 1.58 5.70
N LYS A 120 -6.53 2.69 5.43
CA LYS A 120 -6.45 3.27 4.08
C LYS A 120 -5.73 2.36 3.10
N ILE A 121 -4.60 1.75 3.51
CA ILE A 121 -3.86 0.81 2.66
C ILE A 121 -4.70 -0.44 2.40
N SER A 122 -5.33 -1.00 3.44
CA SER A 122 -6.18 -2.19 3.32
C SER A 122 -7.35 -1.95 2.36
N THR A 123 -8.08 -0.85 2.56
CA THR A 123 -9.20 -0.44 1.69
C THR A 123 -8.75 -0.32 0.23
N ARG A 124 -7.56 0.23 0.03
CA ARG A 124 -7.01 0.45 -1.31
C ARG A 124 -6.69 -0.85 -2.03
N ILE A 125 -5.95 -1.75 -1.37
CA ILE A 125 -5.58 -3.05 -1.91
C ILE A 125 -6.84 -3.90 -2.19
N GLU A 126 -7.85 -3.83 -1.33
CA GLU A 126 -9.13 -4.52 -1.55
C GLU A 126 -9.90 -3.96 -2.75
N ALA A 127 -9.89 -2.65 -2.96
CA ALA A 127 -10.52 -2.03 -4.13
C ALA A 127 -9.80 -2.44 -5.42
N GLU A 128 -8.46 -2.50 -5.42
CA GLU A 128 -7.67 -2.95 -6.57
C GLU A 128 -7.92 -4.42 -6.91
N ASP A 129 -7.97 -5.29 -5.89
CA ASP A 129 -8.27 -6.71 -6.07
C ASP A 129 -9.67 -6.95 -6.67
N ARG A 130 -10.66 -6.13 -6.29
CA ARG A 130 -12.05 -6.28 -6.75
C ARG A 130 -12.32 -5.62 -8.09
N GLU A 131 -11.78 -4.43 -8.33
CA GLU A 131 -12.12 -3.68 -9.55
C GLU A 131 -11.02 -3.83 -10.60
N LEU A 132 -9.81 -3.40 -10.27
CA LEU A 132 -8.72 -3.28 -11.24
C LEU A 132 -8.27 -4.65 -11.76
N TYR A 133 -8.19 -5.65 -10.87
CA TYR A 133 -7.79 -7.00 -11.25
C TYR A 133 -8.88 -7.75 -12.02
N GLU A 134 -10.16 -7.54 -11.70
CA GLU A 134 -11.26 -8.09 -12.51
C GLU A 134 -11.25 -7.54 -13.93
N LEU A 135 -10.98 -6.24 -14.10
CA LEU A 135 -10.85 -5.61 -15.41
C LEU A 135 -9.68 -6.18 -16.22
N LEU A 136 -8.53 -6.41 -15.58
CA LEU A 136 -7.39 -7.10 -16.19
C LEU A 136 -7.70 -8.52 -16.67
N ASN A 137 -8.65 -9.21 -16.04
CA ASN A 137 -9.01 -10.59 -16.37
C ASN A 137 -10.10 -10.64 -17.45
N ASN A 138 -11.11 -9.78 -17.34
CA ASN A 138 -12.27 -9.77 -18.23
C ASN A 138 -12.02 -9.00 -19.54
N HIS A 139 -11.12 -8.03 -19.52
CA HIS A 139 -10.77 -7.17 -20.65
C HIS A 139 -9.24 -7.09 -20.78
N PRO A 140 -8.56 -8.16 -21.24
CA PRO A 140 -7.12 -8.18 -21.36
C PRO A 140 -6.66 -7.07 -22.31
N VAL A 141 -6.06 -6.03 -21.75
CA VAL A 141 -5.40 -4.97 -22.51
C VAL A 141 -4.11 -5.54 -23.07
N ASP A 142 -3.83 -5.31 -24.35
CA ASP A 142 -2.55 -5.69 -24.96
C ASP A 142 -1.47 -4.72 -24.47
N CYS A 143 -0.95 -4.96 -23.25
CA CYS A 143 0.08 -4.14 -22.63
C CYS A 143 1.40 -4.32 -23.39
N GLN A 144 1.66 -3.51 -24.41
CA GLN A 144 2.99 -3.49 -25.04
C GLN A 144 3.95 -2.65 -24.19
N VAL A 145 4.77 -3.33 -23.39
CA VAL A 145 5.85 -2.68 -22.63
C VAL A 145 6.83 -2.07 -23.64
N LYS A 146 6.91 -0.74 -23.69
CA LYS A 146 8.04 -0.06 -24.34
C LYS A 146 9.29 -0.43 -23.55
N LYS A 147 10.12 -1.31 -24.15
CA LYS A 147 11.45 -1.65 -23.64
C LYS A 147 12.34 -0.42 -23.56
#